data_AF-A0A9X7U5R3-F1
#
_entry.id   AF-A0A9X7U5R3-F1
#
_cell.length_a   1.000
_cell.length_b   1.000
_cell.length_c   1.000
_cell.angle_alpha   90.00
_cell.angle_beta   90.00
_cell.angle_gamma   90.00
#
_symmetry.space_group_name_H-M   'P 1'
#
loop_
_entity.id
_entity.type
_entity.pdbx_description
1 polymer ?
#
loop_
_entity_poly.entity_id
_entity_poly.type
_entity_poly.pdbx_seq_one_letter_code
_entity_poly.pdbx_strand_id
1 'polypeptide(L)'
;MSPSKTIIIVLVTLVIGFASGFILRPVIAPAQQTVAIASPSIAPASSEARGTQYFVANIEEARQVVAGCRDGLVRGGECATAEEAIVQVDAQERRKRFLGN
;
A
#
# COMPACT_ATOMS: atom_id res chain seq x y z
N MET A 1 17.91 20.31 -38.89
CA MET A 1 17.20 19.28 -38.10
C MET A 1 15.72 19.54 -38.26
N SER A 2 14.91 18.56 -38.68
CA SER A 2 13.46 18.75 -38.80
C SER A 2 12.79 18.70 -37.41
N PRO A 3 11.75 19.51 -37.16
CA PRO A 3 11.08 19.54 -35.86
C PRO A 3 10.56 18.16 -35.42
N SER A 4 10.10 17.35 -36.37
CA SER A 4 9.66 15.96 -36.14
C SER A 4 10.77 15.07 -35.60
N LYS A 5 12.01 15.23 -36.09
CA LYS A 5 13.16 14.46 -35.62
C LYS A 5 13.51 14.80 -34.17
N THR A 6 13.42 16.08 -33.80
CA THR A 6 13.67 16.51 -32.42
C THR A 6 12.61 15.95 -31.46
N ILE A 7 11.32 15.99 -31.83
CA ILE A 7 10.23 15.45 -31.01
C ILE A 7 10.40 13.94 -30.77
N ILE A 8 10.75 13.18 -31.81
CA ILE A 8 10.98 11.74 -31.69
C ILE A 8 12.13 11.44 -30.73
N ILE A 9 13.24 12.18 -30.84
CA ILE A 9 14.40 12.00 -29.95
C ILE A 9 14.00 12.28 -28.50
N VAL A 10 13.27 13.36 -28.23
CA VAL A 10 12.80 13.69 -26.87
C VAL A 10 11.93 12.58 -26.30
N LEU A 11 10.96 12.07 -27.05
CA LEU A 11 10.09 10.99 -26.61
C LEU A 11 10.86 9.70 -26.29
N VAL A 12 11.80 9.32 -27.17
CA VAL A 12 12.63 8.12 -26.95
C VAL A 12 13.47 8.27 -25.69
N THR A 13 14.12 9.43 -25.49
CA THR A 13 14.92 9.67 -24.27
C THR A 13 14.07 9.67 -23.00
N LEU A 14 12.85 10.20 -23.05
CA LEU A 14 11.92 10.22 -21.92
C LEU A 14 11.51 8.80 -21.51
N VAL A 15 11.16 7.95 -22.48
CA VAL A 15 10.73 6.56 -22.23
C VAL A 15 11.88 5.75 -21.63
N ILE A 16 13.09 5.89 -22.16
CA ILE A 16 14.27 5.18 -21.64
C ILE A 16 14.58 5.64 -20.20
N GLY A 17 14.56 6.95 -19.94
CA GLY A 17 14.78 7.50 -18.60
C GLY A 17 13.72 7.04 -17.59
N PHE A 18 12.44 7.04 -17.98
CA PHE A 18 11.35 6.60 -17.12
C PHE A 18 11.43 5.08 -16.83
N ALA A 19 11.63 4.26 -17.86
CA ALA A 19 11.73 2.81 -17.71
C ALA A 19 12.94 2.41 -16.85
N SER A 20 14.12 3.00 -17.10
CA SER A 20 15.31 2.76 -16.29
C SER A 20 15.12 3.20 -14.83
N GLY A 21 14.52 4.36 -14.59
CA GLY A 21 14.19 4.82 -13.23
C GLY A 21 13.17 3.93 -12.51
N PHE A 22 12.24 3.32 -13.23
CA PHE A 22 11.29 2.36 -12.67
C PHE A 22 11.94 1.02 -12.35
N ILE A 23 12.84 0.52 -13.21
CA ILE A 23 13.61 -0.72 -12.96
C ILE A 23 14.60 -0.53 -11.81
N LEU A 24 15.26 0.62 -11.73
CA LEU A 24 16.22 0.95 -10.69
C LEU A 24 15.57 1.50 -9.42
N ARG A 25 14.24 1.70 -9.41
CA ARG A 25 13.56 2.11 -8.18
C ARG A 25 13.73 0.97 -7.17
N PRO A 26 14.38 1.23 -6.01
CA PRO A 26 14.38 0.25 -4.94
C PRO A 26 12.92 -0.01 -4.61
N VAL A 27 12.51 -1.27 -4.68
CA VAL A 27 11.20 -1.70 -4.20
C VAL A 27 11.18 -1.37 -2.71
N ILE A 28 10.59 -0.24 -2.33
CA ILE A 28 10.29 0.13 -0.94
C ILE A 28 9.06 -0.68 -0.49
N ALA A 29 9.00 -1.97 -0.83
CA ALA A 29 8.19 -2.90 -0.09
C ALA A 29 8.99 -3.25 1.17
N PRO A 30 8.37 -3.29 2.36
CA PRO A 30 9.05 -3.80 3.52
C PRO A 30 9.46 -5.24 3.21
N ALA A 31 10.77 -5.49 3.11
CA ALA A 31 11.27 -6.86 3.04
C ALA A 31 10.76 -7.58 4.29
N GLN A 32 9.92 -8.60 4.10
CA GLN A 32 9.57 -9.53 5.17
C GLN A 32 10.90 -10.17 5.61
N GLN A 33 11.45 -9.67 6.71
CA GLN A 33 12.59 -10.27 7.38
C GLN A 33 12.09 -11.58 7.97
N THR A 34 12.21 -12.67 7.21
CA THR A 34 12.05 -14.03 7.76
C THR A 34 13.25 -14.28 8.67
N VAL A 35 13.16 -13.80 9.91
CA VAL A 35 14.08 -14.20 10.97
C VAL A 35 13.69 -15.62 11.37
N ALA A 36 14.51 -16.59 10.97
CA ALA A 36 14.40 -17.96 11.45
C ALA A 36 14.79 -17.99 12.94
N ILE A 37 13.82 -17.88 13.84
CA ILE A 37 13.98 -18.17 15.26
C ILE A 37 13.30 -19.51 15.51
N ALA A 38 14.11 -20.54 15.75
CA ALA A 38 13.62 -21.80 16.30
C ALA A 38 13.15 -21.54 17.74
N SER A 39 11.83 -21.50 17.92
CA SER A 39 11.13 -21.59 19.21
C SER A 39 9.75 -22.18 18.94
N PRO A 40 9.14 -22.92 19.88
CA PRO A 40 7.88 -23.61 19.65
C PRO A 40 6.77 -22.56 19.54
N SER A 41 6.57 -22.06 18.33
CA SER A 41 5.61 -21.02 18.03
C SER A 41 4.22 -21.64 18.05
N ILE A 42 3.39 -21.11 18.94
CA ILE A 42 1.94 -21.04 18.76
C ILE A 42 1.67 -20.75 17.27
N ALA A 43 0.70 -21.48 16.71
CA ALA A 43 0.34 -21.47 15.30
C ALA A 43 0.50 -20.08 14.67
N PRO A 44 1.12 -19.96 13.48
CA PRO A 44 1.22 -18.68 12.82
C PRO A 44 -0.21 -18.25 12.51
N ALA A 45 -0.74 -17.28 13.27
CA ALA A 45 -1.86 -16.49 12.81
C ALA A 45 -1.42 -15.95 11.45
N SER A 46 -2.13 -16.36 10.41
CA SER A 46 -1.90 -16.03 9.01
C SER A 46 -1.25 -14.65 8.84
N SER A 47 0.07 -14.64 8.67
CA SER A 47 0.90 -13.44 8.46
C SER A 47 0.79 -12.92 7.02
N GLU A 48 -0.30 -13.24 6.33
CA GLU A 48 -0.68 -12.55 5.11
C GLU A 48 -1.41 -11.30 5.57
N ALA A 49 -0.74 -10.14 5.47
CA ALA A 49 -1.28 -8.87 5.93
C ALA A 49 -2.72 -8.74 5.43
N ARG A 50 -3.67 -8.63 6.38
CA ARG A 50 -5.09 -8.61 6.04
C ARG A 50 -5.34 -7.50 5.02
N GLY A 51 -5.93 -7.87 3.90
CA GLY A 51 -6.17 -6.95 2.80
C GLY A 51 -7.13 -5.83 3.18
N THR A 52 -7.10 -4.73 2.44
CA THR A 52 -7.99 -3.56 2.65
C THR A 52 -9.47 -3.97 2.70
N GLN A 53 -9.89 -4.91 1.85
CA GLN A 53 -11.26 -5.43 1.82
C GLN A 53 -11.73 -6.03 3.14
N TYR A 54 -10.84 -6.68 3.90
CA TYR A 54 -11.17 -7.24 5.20
C TYR A 54 -11.48 -6.14 6.22
N PHE A 55 -10.67 -5.09 6.22
CA PHE A 55 -10.85 -3.94 7.11
C PHE A 55 -12.03 -3.05 6.71
N VAL A 56 -12.39 -3.00 5.41
CA VAL A 56 -13.62 -2.33 4.95
C VAL A 56 -14.86 -3.03 5.52
N ALA A 57 -14.83 -4.36 5.64
CA ALA A 57 -15.90 -5.11 6.31
C ALA A 57 -15.84 -5.01 7.84
N ASN A 58 -14.65 -4.80 8.42
CA ASN A 58 -14.40 -4.76 9.86
C ASN A 58 -13.75 -3.43 10.29
N ILE A 59 -14.47 -2.32 10.13
CA ILE A 59 -13.93 -0.96 10.34
C ILE A 59 -13.53 -0.70 11.79
N GLU A 60 -14.24 -1.28 12.77
CA GLU A 60 -13.90 -1.09 14.18
C GLU A 60 -12.54 -1.74 14.51
N GLU A 61 -12.25 -2.89 13.91
CA GLU A 61 -10.97 -3.56 14.02
C GLU A 61 -9.86 -2.76 13.32
N ALA A 62 -10.16 -2.16 12.16
CA ALA A 62 -9.23 -1.28 11.47
C ALA A 62 -8.78 -0.09 12.35
N ARG A 63 -9.70 0.49 13.13
CA ARG A 63 -9.38 1.58 14.07
C ARG A 63 -8.45 1.13 15.19
N GLN A 64 -8.69 -0.07 15.74
CA GLN A 64 -7.81 -0.65 16.77
C GLN A 64 -6.42 -0.96 16.22
N VAL A 65 -6.34 -1.48 15.00
CA VAL A 65 -5.06 -1.73 14.32
C VAL A 65 -4.30 -0.43 14.09
N VAL A 66 -4.95 0.62 13.58
CA VAL A 66 -4.31 1.93 13.37
C VAL A 66 -3.86 2.57 14.69
N ALA A 67 -4.62 2.41 15.79
CA ALA A 67 -4.19 2.85 17.11
C ALA A 67 -2.92 2.09 17.57
N GLY A 68 -2.89 0.77 17.41
CA GLY A 68 -1.72 -0.05 17.69
C GLY A 68 -0.52 0.26 16.78
N CYS A 69 -0.75 0.72 15.54
CA CYS A 69 0.29 1.19 14.63
C CYS A 69 0.92 2.50 15.13
N ARG A 70 0.10 3.44 15.63
CA ARG A 70 0.58 4.71 16.19
C ARG A 70 1.44 4.48 17.44
N ASP A 71 1.06 3.51 18.26
CA ASP A 71 1.77 3.16 19.48
C ASP A 71 2.99 2.25 19.22
N GLY A 72 3.28 1.93 17.95
CA GLY A 72 4.41 1.11 17.52
C GLY A 72 4.27 -0.39 17.84
N LEU A 73 3.09 -0.82 18.29
CA LEU A 73 2.76 -2.20 18.65
C LEU A 73 2.53 -3.08 17.42
N VAL A 74 2.01 -2.51 16.33
CA VAL A 74 1.73 -3.23 15.08
C VAL A 74 2.83 -2.91 14.06
N ARG A 75 3.55 -3.94 13.61
CA ARG A 75 4.60 -3.84 12.58
C ARG A 75 4.14 -4.58 11.33
N GLY A 76 4.18 -3.92 10.16
CA GLY A 76 3.94 -4.56 8.86
C GLY A 76 2.96 -3.81 7.98
N GLY A 77 2.59 -4.43 6.85
CA GLY A 77 1.67 -3.85 5.85
C GLY A 77 0.23 -3.66 6.33
N GLU A 78 -0.15 -4.22 7.49
CA GLU A 78 -1.49 -4.11 8.05
C GLU A 78 -1.88 -2.69 8.46
N CYS A 79 -0.90 -1.87 8.85
CA CYS A 79 -1.15 -0.46 9.18
C CYS A 79 -1.64 0.32 7.95
N ALA A 80 -1.00 0.08 6.80
CA ALA A 80 -1.35 0.73 5.55
C ALA A 80 -2.72 0.26 5.04
N THR A 81 -3.00 -1.05 5.12
CA THR A 81 -4.27 -1.59 4.64
C THR A 81 -5.45 -1.22 5.55
N ALA A 82 -5.24 -1.13 6.87
CA ALA A 82 -6.25 -0.66 7.82
C ALA A 82 -6.54 0.83 7.66
N GLU A 83 -5.51 1.67 7.48
CA GLU A 83 -5.68 3.10 7.24
C GLU A 83 -6.42 3.38 5.92
N GLU A 84 -6.05 2.67 4.85
CA GLU A 84 -6.71 2.78 3.55
C GLU A 84 -8.20 2.39 3.62
N ALA A 85 -8.53 1.35 4.39
CA ALA A 85 -9.92 0.94 4.59
C ALA A 85 -10.76 2.01 5.31
N ILE A 86 -10.22 2.68 6.33
CA ILE A 86 -10.90 3.79 7.02
C ILE A 86 -11.17 4.93 6.05
N VAL A 87 -10.16 5.33 5.26
CA VAL A 87 -10.30 6.41 4.26
C VAL A 87 -11.35 6.04 3.22
N GLN A 88 -11.41 4.78 2.78
CA GLN A 88 -12.38 4.32 1.79
C GLN A 88 -13.82 4.39 2.32
N VAL A 89 -14.06 3.97 3.56
CA VAL A 89 -15.40 4.05 4.18
C VAL A 89 -15.81 5.49 4.44
N ASP A 90 -14.90 6.33 4.95
CA ASP A 90 -15.16 7.75 5.14
C ASP A 90 -15.49 8.45 3.81
N ALA A 91 -14.75 8.12 2.74
CA ALA A 91 -15.02 8.64 1.41
C ALA A 91 -16.38 8.15 0.89
N GLN A 92 -16.73 6.88 1.12
CA GLN A 92 -18.03 6.33 0.74
C GLN A 92 -19.17 7.02 1.51
N GLU A 93 -19.04 7.22 2.82
CA GLU A 93 -20.04 7.93 3.61
C GLU A 93 -20.23 9.37 3.15
N ARG A 94 -19.13 10.09 2.90
CA ARG A 94 -19.19 11.45 2.35
C ARG A 94 -19.88 11.43 0.99
N ARG A 95 -19.53 10.50 0.11
CA ARG A 95 -20.21 10.35 -1.19
C ARG A 95 -21.71 10.08 -1.01
N LYS A 96 -22.13 9.22 -0.09
CA LYS A 96 -23.56 9.00 0.21
C LYS A 96 -24.24 10.27 0.71
N ARG A 97 -23.59 11.05 1.59
CA ARG A 97 -24.12 12.35 2.04
C ARG A 97 -24.27 13.34 0.89
N PHE A 98 -23.39 13.31 -0.11
CA PHE A 98 -23.45 14.20 -1.27
C PHE A 98 -24.38 13.72 -2.39
N LEU A 99 -24.47 12.41 -2.62
CA LEU A 99 -25.19 11.80 -3.75
C LEU A 99 -26.54 11.17 -3.36
N GLY A 100 -26.84 11.05 -2.06
CA GLY A 100 -28.15 10.65 -1.54
C GLY A 100 -28.59 9.20 -1.79
N ASN A 101 -27.76 8.37 -2.44
CA ASN A 101 -28.06 6.97 -2.79
C ASN A 101 -27.28 5.95 -1.97
#